data_AF-A0AAD7HC84-F1
#
_entry.id   AF-A0AAD7HC84-F1
#
_cell.length_a   1.000
_cell.length_b   1.000
_cell.length_c   1.000
_cell.angle_alpha   90.00
_cell.angle_beta   90.00
_cell.angle_gamma   90.00
#
_symmetry.space_group_name_H-M   'P 1'
#
loop_
_entity.id
_entity.type
_entity.pdbx_description
1 polymer ?
#
loop_
_entity_poly.entity_id
_entity_poly.type
_entity_poly.pdbx_seq_one_letter_code
_entity_poly.pdbx_strand_id
1 'polypeptide(L)'
;MRLLGTKIKNTRSRDPCAVLQLQLANPDFKSEMDFAPKRVSGGPDRNSREYMDFMAASSTFLSLSGDPATHGTTFVPVILGNDNKTTVSVATGQNEYHPLCMSNGLVHNSVRRAQRNAVSLISFLAIRRARPSTASPSS
;
A
#
# COMPACT_ATOMS: atom_id res chain seq x y z
N MET A 1 -1.22 -13.05 36.10
CA MET A 1 -1.64 -13.76 34.87
C MET A 1 -0.72 -13.32 33.73
N ARG A 2 0.30 -14.13 33.39
CA ARG A 2 1.26 -13.82 32.31
C ARG A 2 0.58 -14.11 30.96
N LEU A 3 0.32 -13.09 30.14
CA LEU A 3 0.12 -13.31 28.72
C LEU A 3 1.47 -13.79 28.15
N LEU A 4 1.55 -15.08 27.81
CA LEU A 4 2.67 -15.59 27.04
C LEU A 4 2.71 -14.88 25.69
N GLY A 5 3.64 -13.94 25.54
CA GLY A 5 4.04 -13.38 24.27
C GLY A 5 4.55 -14.51 23.37
N THR A 6 3.68 -14.97 22.49
CA THR A 6 4.05 -15.89 21.41
C THR A 6 4.93 -15.08 20.45
N LYS A 7 6.25 -15.19 20.60
CA LYS A 7 7.22 -14.70 19.62
C LYS A 7 6.91 -15.40 18.29
N ILE A 8 6.24 -14.69 17.38
CA ILE A 8 6.23 -15.05 15.97
C ILE A 8 7.67 -14.87 15.49
N LYS A 9 8.42 -15.98 15.47
CA LYS A 9 9.80 -16.00 14.99
C LYS A 9 9.78 -15.87 13.46
N ASN A 10 10.43 -14.83 12.95
CA ASN A 10 10.92 -14.65 11.57
C ASN A 10 9.96 -14.10 10.50
N THR A 11 9.24 -13.00 10.76
CA THR A 11 8.80 -12.14 9.64
C THR A 11 9.95 -11.22 9.22
N ARG A 12 10.71 -11.61 8.18
CA ARG A 12 11.63 -10.67 7.51
C ARG A 12 10.79 -9.55 6.90
N SER A 13 11.03 -8.31 7.35
CA SER A 13 10.38 -7.11 6.83
C SER A 13 11.45 -6.11 6.43
N ARG A 14 11.24 -5.44 5.28
CA ARG A 14 12.07 -4.31 4.87
C ARG A 14 11.64 -3.06 5.63
N ASP A 15 12.58 -2.18 5.91
CA ASP A 15 12.26 -0.87 6.48
C ASP A 15 11.41 -0.06 5.48
N PRO A 16 10.14 0.28 5.81
CA PRO A 16 9.28 1.05 4.93
C PRO A 16 9.82 2.45 4.66
N CYS A 17 10.53 3.07 5.60
CA CYS A 17 11.10 4.40 5.39
C CYS A 17 12.21 4.33 4.33
N ALA A 18 13.15 3.40 4.46
CA ALA A 18 14.19 3.19 3.45
C ALA A 18 13.61 2.84 2.07
N VAL A 19 12.59 1.99 2.00
CA VAL A 19 11.96 1.64 0.72
C VAL A 19 11.27 2.85 0.09
N LEU A 20 10.57 3.67 0.88
CA LEU A 20 9.95 4.89 0.37
C LEU A 20 10.98 5.89 -0.14
N GLN A 21 12.10 6.05 0.57
CA GLN A 21 13.22 6.91 0.13
C GLN A 21 13.80 6.44 -1.20
N LEU A 22 13.99 5.13 -1.37
CA LEU A 22 14.46 4.55 -2.64
C LEU A 22 13.46 4.80 -3.79
N GLN A 23 12.16 4.70 -3.52
CA GLN A 23 11.14 5.00 -4.52
C GLN A 23 11.12 6.49 -4.88
N LEU A 24 11.27 7.39 -3.91
CA LEU A 24 11.33 8.83 -4.14
C LEU A 24 12.60 9.27 -4.88
N ALA A 25 13.72 8.60 -4.62
CA ALA A 25 14.99 8.85 -5.29
C ALA A 25 15.05 8.32 -6.73
N ASN A 26 14.03 7.58 -7.19
CA ASN A 26 14.03 7.01 -8.54
C ASN A 26 13.85 8.12 -9.60
N PRO A 27 14.87 8.38 -10.44
CA PRO A 27 14.79 9.42 -11.47
C PRO A 27 13.72 9.14 -12.53
N ASP A 28 13.34 7.87 -12.74
CA ASP A 28 12.33 7.47 -13.73
C ASP A 28 10.96 8.09 -13.47
N PHE A 29 10.70 8.48 -12.22
CA PHE A 29 9.40 9.02 -11.80
C PHE A 29 9.32 10.54 -11.90
N LYS A 30 10.42 11.22 -12.26
CA LYS A 30 10.53 12.69 -12.17
C LYS A 30 9.38 13.44 -12.87
N SER A 31 8.92 12.97 -14.02
CA SER A 31 7.80 13.56 -14.78
C SER A 31 6.45 12.86 -14.56
N GLU A 32 6.42 11.81 -13.75
CA GLU A 32 5.26 10.94 -13.54
C GLU A 32 4.82 10.96 -12.06
N MET A 33 5.11 12.05 -11.35
CA MET A 33 4.67 12.32 -9.97
C MET A 33 3.87 13.61 -9.86
N ASP A 34 2.79 13.55 -9.07
CA ASP A 34 2.02 14.73 -8.68
C ASP A 34 2.40 15.15 -7.26
N PHE A 35 3.13 16.26 -7.11
CA PHE A 35 3.52 16.80 -5.79
C PHE A 35 2.40 17.62 -5.12
N ALA A 36 1.32 17.88 -5.85
CA ALA A 36 0.14 18.56 -5.36
C ALA A 36 -1.12 17.79 -5.77
N PRO A 37 -2.16 17.79 -4.92
CA PRO A 37 -3.43 17.18 -5.28
C PRO A 37 -4.07 17.91 -6.46
N LYS A 38 -4.70 17.14 -7.35
CA LYS A 38 -5.32 17.66 -8.58
C LYS A 38 -6.76 17.21 -8.70
N ARG A 39 -7.59 17.96 -9.44
CA ARG A 39 -8.91 17.48 -9.88
C ARG A 39 -8.84 17.22 -11.38
N VAL A 40 -9.09 15.98 -11.76
CA VAL A 40 -9.21 15.58 -13.17
C VAL A 40 -10.69 15.40 -13.48
N SER A 41 -11.18 16.07 -14.50
CA SER A 41 -12.57 15.94 -14.97
C SER A 41 -12.60 15.26 -16.33
N GLY A 42 -13.34 14.16 -16.42
CA GLY A 42 -13.52 13.38 -17.64
C GLY A 42 -14.71 13.88 -18.43
N GLY A 43 -14.46 14.50 -19.58
CA GLY A 43 -15.51 14.83 -20.56
C GLY A 43 -15.70 16.32 -20.86
N PRO A 44 -16.44 16.63 -21.94
CA PRO A 44 -16.65 18.00 -22.43
C PRO A 44 -17.29 18.91 -21.37
N ASP A 45 -18.19 18.34 -20.58
CA ASP A 45 -19.02 19.06 -19.61
C ASP A 45 -18.33 19.25 -18.24
N ARG A 46 -17.10 18.71 -18.05
CA ARG A 46 -16.29 18.74 -16.80
C ARG A 46 -17.01 18.28 -15.52
N ASN A 47 -18.20 17.70 -15.64
CA ASN A 47 -19.06 17.38 -14.51
C ASN A 47 -18.76 16.00 -13.90
N SER A 48 -18.04 15.14 -14.62
CA SER A 48 -17.60 13.82 -14.12
C SER A 48 -16.14 13.91 -13.65
N ARG A 49 -15.86 13.40 -12.45
CA ARG A 49 -14.50 13.37 -11.88
C ARG A 49 -13.84 12.03 -12.16
N GLU A 50 -12.62 12.06 -12.69
CA GLU A 50 -11.82 10.87 -12.95
C GLU A 50 -10.89 10.58 -11.76
N TYR A 51 -11.00 9.36 -11.23
CA TYR A 51 -10.20 8.86 -10.12
C TYR A 51 -9.16 7.88 -10.66
N MET A 52 -8.17 8.38 -11.40
CA MET A 52 -7.11 7.57 -12.00
C MET A 52 -5.86 7.52 -11.12
N ASP A 53 -5.35 8.70 -10.74
CA ASP A 53 -4.18 8.85 -9.87
C ASP A 53 -4.60 9.04 -8.42
N PHE A 54 -3.74 8.60 -7.48
CA PHE A 54 -4.07 8.68 -6.06
C PHE A 54 -4.21 10.14 -5.58
N MET A 55 -3.38 11.04 -6.10
CA MET A 55 -3.46 12.48 -5.84
C MET A 55 -4.69 13.15 -6.47
N ALA A 56 -5.36 12.48 -7.40
CA ALA A 56 -6.66 12.92 -7.93
C ALA A 56 -7.85 12.37 -7.13
N ALA A 57 -7.62 11.42 -6.21
CA ALA A 57 -8.65 10.55 -5.71
C ALA A 57 -9.47 11.08 -4.53
N SER A 58 -8.93 12.03 -3.74
CA SER A 58 -9.64 12.54 -2.55
C SER A 58 -9.71 14.06 -2.55
N SER A 59 -10.83 14.61 -2.08
CA SER A 59 -10.96 16.04 -1.78
C SER A 59 -10.14 16.45 -0.55
N THR A 60 -9.85 15.53 0.37
CA THR A 60 -9.10 15.80 1.60
C THR A 60 -7.69 16.32 1.33
N PHE A 61 -7.03 15.80 0.29
CA PHE A 61 -5.69 16.26 -0.10
C PHE A 61 -5.68 17.72 -0.55
N LEU A 62 -6.74 18.20 -1.21
CA LEU A 62 -6.87 19.61 -1.59
C LEU A 62 -6.96 20.51 -0.35
N SER A 63 -7.67 20.07 0.69
CA SER A 63 -7.74 20.80 1.95
C SER A 63 -6.38 20.90 2.63
N LEU A 64 -5.53 19.87 2.55
CA LEU A 64 -4.16 19.92 3.09
C LEU A 64 -3.25 20.93 2.37
N SER A 65 -3.53 21.23 1.11
CA SER A 65 -2.76 22.23 0.34
C SER A 65 -3.12 23.68 0.66
N GLY A 66 -4.27 23.91 1.29
CA GLY A 66 -4.75 25.24 1.68
C GLY A 66 -4.26 25.72 3.04
N ASP A 67 -3.58 24.87 3.80
CA ASP A 67 -3.04 25.22 5.12
C ASP A 67 -1.72 26.00 4.98
N PRO A 68 -1.62 27.24 5.50
CA PRO A 68 -0.37 27.99 5.51
C PRO A 68 0.77 27.29 6.24
N ALA A 69 0.48 26.42 7.22
CA ALA A 69 1.50 25.70 7.98
C ALA A 69 2.22 24.60 7.17
N THR A 70 1.60 24.12 6.08
CA THR A 70 2.15 23.07 5.21
C THR A 70 2.78 23.65 3.93
N HIS A 71 2.82 24.97 3.80
CA HIS A 71 3.33 25.65 2.60
C HIS A 71 4.80 25.31 2.35
N GLY A 72 5.13 24.89 1.12
CA GLY A 72 6.47 24.44 0.76
C GLY A 72 6.82 22.99 1.16
N THR A 73 5.89 22.27 1.78
CA THR A 73 6.03 20.83 2.04
C THR A 73 5.14 20.02 1.10
N THR A 74 5.59 18.83 0.72
CA THR A 74 4.76 17.88 -0.04
C THR A 74 4.31 16.74 0.86
N PHE A 75 3.01 16.53 0.92
CA PHE A 75 2.44 15.33 1.52
C PHE A 75 2.73 14.12 0.61
N VAL A 76 3.49 13.14 1.10
CA VAL A 76 3.81 11.90 0.38
C VAL A 76 2.88 10.79 0.89
N PRO A 77 1.82 10.42 0.16
CA PRO A 77 0.95 9.35 0.62
C PRO A 77 1.68 8.01 0.50
N VAL A 78 1.45 7.10 1.45
CA VAL A 78 1.95 5.72 1.36
C VAL A 78 0.76 4.80 1.18
N ILE A 79 0.78 4.01 0.10
CA ILE A 79 -0.27 3.05 -0.21
C ILE A 79 0.24 1.67 0.14
N LEU A 80 -0.46 1.01 1.07
CA LEU A 80 -0.23 -0.39 1.40
C LEU A 80 -1.30 -1.25 0.73
N GLY A 81 -0.85 -2.19 -0.08
CA GLY A 81 -1.70 -3.15 -0.77
C GLY A 81 -1.30 -4.56 -0.39
N ASN A 82 -2.28 -5.36 0.03
CA ASN A 82 -2.12 -6.81 0.11
C ASN A 82 -2.96 -7.43 -1.01
N ASP A 83 -2.40 -8.42 -1.70
CA ASP A 83 -3.18 -9.27 -2.58
C ASP A 83 -3.79 -10.41 -1.77
N ASN A 84 -5.07 -10.27 -1.42
CA ASN A 84 -5.81 -11.30 -0.71
C ASN A 84 -6.01 -12.59 -1.54
N LYS A 85 -5.74 -12.56 -2.85
CA LYS A 85 -5.85 -13.71 -3.75
C LYS A 85 -4.52 -14.45 -3.92
N THR A 86 -3.39 -13.75 -3.80
CA THR A 86 -2.07 -14.38 -3.95
C THR A 86 -1.54 -14.83 -2.59
N THR A 87 -1.65 -16.12 -2.33
CA THR A 87 -0.97 -16.79 -1.21
C THR A 87 0.35 -17.36 -1.71
N VAL A 88 1.43 -17.12 -0.96
CA VAL A 88 2.72 -17.78 -1.19
C VAL A 88 2.84 -18.91 -0.17
N SER A 89 2.98 -20.14 -0.66
CA SER A 89 3.30 -21.31 0.15
C SER A 89 4.80 -21.62 0.05
N VAL A 90 5.40 -22.05 1.16
CA VAL A 90 6.78 -22.52 1.20
C VAL A 90 6.74 -24.04 1.30
N ALA A 91 7.58 -24.74 0.52
CA ALA A 91 7.58 -26.21 0.42
C ALA A 91 7.79 -26.97 1.76
N THR A 92 8.15 -26.27 2.84
CA THR A 92 8.45 -26.82 4.18
C THR A 92 7.32 -26.63 5.21
N GLY A 93 6.06 -26.50 4.81
CA GLY A 93 4.91 -26.69 5.71
C GLY A 93 3.62 -25.96 5.31
N GLN A 94 2.55 -26.19 6.08
CA GLN A 94 1.24 -25.52 5.98
C GLN A 94 1.31 -24.05 6.42
N ASN A 95 2.21 -23.27 5.85
CA ASN A 95 2.39 -21.87 6.21
C ASN A 95 2.12 -21.03 4.96
N GLU A 96 0.91 -20.50 4.89
CA GLU A 96 0.47 -19.60 3.84
C GLU A 96 0.71 -18.16 4.26
N TYR A 97 1.27 -17.38 3.34
CA TYR A 97 1.57 -15.98 3.58
C TYR A 97 0.94 -15.09 2.51
N HIS A 98 0.51 -13.91 2.95
CA HIS A 98 0.07 -12.82 2.10
C HIS A 98 1.17 -11.77 1.92
N PRO A 99 1.53 -11.36 0.70
CA PRO A 99 2.52 -10.32 0.47
C PRO A 99 1.96 -8.93 0.76
N LEU A 100 2.59 -8.20 1.69
CA LEU A 100 2.34 -6.78 1.92
C LEU A 100 3.23 -5.95 0.99
N CYS A 101 2.62 -5.25 0.05
CA CYS A 101 3.31 -4.34 -0.87
C CYS A 101 3.07 -2.88 -0.50
N MET A 102 4.02 -2.03 -0.84
CA MET A 102 3.98 -0.58 -0.61
C MET A 102 4.27 0.19 -1.89
N SER A 103 3.56 1.28 -2.10
CA SER A 103 3.79 2.21 -3.20
C SER A 103 3.71 3.65 -2.71
N ASN A 104 4.57 4.50 -3.27
CA ASN A 104 4.41 5.95 -3.14
C ASN A 104 3.10 6.41 -3.82
N GLY A 105 2.32 7.21 -3.11
CA GLY A 105 1.07 7.82 -3.54
C GLY A 105 1.22 8.86 -4.64
N LEU A 106 2.39 9.48 -4.76
CA LEU A 106 2.65 10.57 -5.70
C LEU A 106 2.73 10.10 -7.16
N VAL A 107 3.18 8.87 -7.41
CA VAL A 107 3.34 8.38 -8.78
C VAL A 107 2.00 8.18 -9.47
N HIS A 108 1.96 8.45 -10.77
CA HIS A 108 0.80 8.16 -11.61
C HIS A 108 0.50 6.65 -11.63
N ASN A 109 -0.76 6.30 -11.85
CA ASN A 109 -1.19 4.90 -11.89
C ASN A 109 -0.52 4.11 -13.03
N SER A 110 -0.15 4.79 -14.13
CA SER A 110 0.65 4.22 -15.22
C SER A 110 1.97 3.64 -14.71
N VAL A 111 2.67 4.35 -13.82
CA VAL A 111 3.97 3.94 -13.25
C VAL A 111 3.83 2.66 -12.42
N ARG A 112 2.76 2.58 -11.60
CA ARG A 112 2.46 1.39 -10.81
C ARG A 112 2.18 0.18 -11.69
N ARG A 113 1.45 0.38 -12.79
CA ARG A 113 1.11 -0.68 -13.75
C ARG A 113 2.29 -1.09 -14.63
N ALA A 114 3.20 -0.16 -14.92
CA ALA A 114 4.41 -0.42 -15.71
C ALA A 114 5.52 -1.14 -14.92
N GLN A 115 5.28 -1.50 -13.64
CA GLN A 115 6.22 -2.26 -12.80
C GLN A 115 7.61 -1.64 -12.66
N ARG A 116 7.75 -0.30 -12.78
CA ARG A 116 9.03 0.44 -12.70
C ARG A 116 9.54 0.63 -11.26
N ASN A 117 9.47 -0.39 -10.39
CA ASN A 117 9.77 -0.30 -8.95
C ASN A 117 8.85 0.63 -8.12
N ALA A 118 7.73 1.08 -8.70
CA ALA A 118 6.73 1.89 -8.00
C ALA A 118 5.97 1.10 -6.92
N VAL A 119 5.98 -0.24 -6.97
CA VAL A 119 5.40 -1.14 -5.97
C VAL A 119 6.50 -2.04 -5.42
N SER A 120 6.70 -2.04 -4.10
CA SER A 120 7.76 -2.78 -3.41
C SER A 120 7.18 -3.73 -2.36
N LEU A 121 7.65 -4.97 -2.33
CA LEU A 121 7.29 -5.94 -1.28
C LEU A 121 7.96 -5.55 0.05
N ILE A 122 7.17 -5.37 1.11
CA ILE A 122 7.62 -4.99 2.46
C ILE A 122 7.75 -6.19 3.37
N SER A 123 6.75 -7.05 3.41
CA SER A 123 6.72 -8.19 4.34
C SER A 123 5.76 -9.29 3.88
N PHE A 124 5.89 -10.47 4.49
CA PHE A 124 4.93 -11.55 4.36
C PHE A 124 4.09 -11.64 5.64
N LEU A 125 2.78 -11.46 5.51
CA LEU A 125 1.83 -11.58 6.61
C LEU A 125 1.39 -13.04 6.75
N ALA A 126 1.62 -13.63 7.91
CA ALA A 126 1.21 -15.01 8.19
C ALA A 126 -0.30 -15.12 8.30
N ILE A 127 -0.89 -16.10 7.60
CA ILE A 127 -2.31 -16.41 7.72
C ILE A 127 -2.49 -17.41 8.86
N ARG A 128 -3.25 -17.03 9.89
CA ARG A 128 -3.67 -17.98 10.92
C ARG A 128 -4.89 -18.76 10.42
N ARG A 129 -4.71 -20.04 10.13
CA ARG A 129 -5.85 -20.96 9.91
C ARG A 129 -6.55 -21.21 11.24
N ALA A 130 -7.85 -20.94 11.31
CA ALA A 130 -8.67 -21.36 12.44
C ALA A 130 -8.85 -22.88 12.42
N ARG A 131 -8.79 -23.52 13.60
CA ARG A 131 -9.14 -24.94 13.72
C ARG A 131 -10.64 -25.08 13.42
N PRO A 132 -11.09 -26.09 12.67
CA PRO A 132 -12.52 -26.39 12.56
C PRO A 132 -13.08 -26.56 13.98
N SER A 133 -14.23 -25.96 14.27
CA SER A 133 -14.95 -26.27 15.49
C SER A 133 -15.24 -27.77 15.47
N THR A 134 -14.62 -28.53 16.37
CA THR A 134 -14.97 -29.93 16.58
C THR A 134 -16.45 -29.95 16.93
N ALA A 135 -17.28 -30.49 16.04
CA ALA A 135 -18.63 -30.86 16.39
C ALA A 135 -18.54 -31.75 17.64
N SER A 136 -19.25 -31.37 18.70
CA SER A 136 -19.41 -32.19 19.89
C SER A 136 -19.88 -33.58 19.46
N PRO A 137 -19.28 -34.68 19.98
CA PRO A 137 -19.80 -36.00 19.69
C PRO A 137 -21.25 -36.05 20.19
N SER A 138 -22.17 -36.39 19.30
CA SER A 138 -23.56 -36.67 19.65
C SER A 138 -23.56 -37.81 20.66
N SER A 139 -24.03 -37.50 21.87
CA SER A 139 -24.38 -38.44 22.93
C SER A 139 -25.47 -39.41 22.49
#